data_AF-A0AA88H247-F1
#
_entry.id   AF-A0AA88H247-F1
#
_cell.length_a   1.000
_cell.length_b   1.000
_cell.length_c   1.000
_cell.angle_alpha   90.00
_cell.angle_beta   90.00
_cell.angle_gamma   90.00
#
_symmetry.space_group_name_H-M   'P 1'
#
loop_
_entity.id
_entity.type
_entity.pdbx_description
1 polymer ?
#
loop_
_entity_poly.entity_id
_entity_poly.type
_entity_poly.pdbx_seq_one_letter_code
_entity_poly.pdbx_strand_id
1 'polypeptide(L)'
;MKQHASNEGIRLKNWSTGEVLYDKLHSTSNVKALNCRLTICTANHMNTYEEHLNRCSEIKMQIEDADGYITKTKELKYGATVAWRNAPSCPGRIQWKKDKCI
;
A
#
# COMPACT_ATOMS: atom_id res chain seq x y z
N MET A 1 -6.32 -16.98 26.68
CA MET A 1 -7.63 -16.97 26.00
C MET A 1 -7.38 -17.23 24.52
N LYS A 2 -8.10 -18.21 23.95
CA LYS A 2 -7.78 -18.87 22.68
C LYS A 2 -7.93 -17.89 21.52
N GLN A 3 -6.86 -17.67 20.74
CA GLN A 3 -6.95 -17.05 19.43
C GLN A 3 -7.63 -18.06 18.49
N HIS A 4 -8.92 -17.88 18.27
CA HIS A 4 -9.60 -18.51 17.15
C HIS A 4 -9.07 -17.85 15.87
N ALA A 5 -8.22 -18.55 15.13
CA ALA A 5 -7.96 -18.24 13.74
C ALA A 5 -9.25 -18.55 12.95
N SER A 6 -10.18 -17.59 12.88
CA SER A 6 -11.28 -17.68 11.92
C SER A 6 -10.70 -17.45 10.53
N ASN A 7 -11.09 -18.30 9.58
CA ASN A 7 -10.77 -18.19 8.16
C ASN A 7 -11.51 -16.99 7.48
N GLU A 8 -11.83 -15.97 8.27
CA GLU A 8 -12.64 -14.81 7.93
C GLU A 8 -11.76 -13.57 8.09
N GLY A 9 -11.66 -12.76 7.04
CA GLY A 9 -10.78 -11.58 7.01
C GLY A 9 -11.12 -10.52 8.06
N ILE A 10 -10.38 -9.40 8.06
CA ILE A 10 -10.65 -8.28 8.98
C ILE A 10 -12.05 -7.73 8.72
N ARG A 11 -12.91 -7.73 9.73
CA ARG A 11 -14.30 -7.25 9.64
C ARG A 11 -14.35 -5.71 9.63
N LEU A 12 -14.95 -5.14 8.60
CA LEU A 12 -15.21 -3.71 8.42
C LEU A 12 -16.72 -3.45 8.46
N LYS A 13 -17.16 -2.45 9.21
CA LYS A 13 -18.58 -2.08 9.31
C LYS A 13 -18.79 -0.65 8.86
N ASN A 14 -19.73 -0.45 7.94
CA ASN A 14 -20.31 0.86 7.66
C ASN A 14 -21.39 1.15 8.71
N TRP A 15 -21.20 2.19 9.53
CA TRP A 15 -22.15 2.56 10.58
C TRP A 15 -23.38 3.32 10.07
N SER A 16 -23.34 3.92 8.88
CA SER A 16 -24.50 4.62 8.31
C SER A 16 -25.48 3.66 7.62
N THR A 17 -24.97 2.66 6.90
CA THR A 17 -25.80 1.67 6.18
C THR A 17 -25.99 0.35 6.94
N GLY A 18 -25.13 0.07 7.93
CA GLY A 18 -25.08 -1.22 8.61
C GLY A 18 -24.39 -2.35 7.83
N GLU A 19 -23.93 -2.07 6.60
CA GLU A 19 -23.21 -3.02 5.75
C GLU A 19 -21.91 -3.50 6.40
N VAL A 20 -21.60 -4.80 6.26
CA VAL A 20 -20.40 -5.43 6.80
C VAL A 20 -19.61 -6.08 5.66
N LEU A 21 -18.32 -5.76 5.59
CA LEU A 21 -17.37 -6.32 4.62
C LEU A 21 -16.23 -7.01 5.37
N TYR A 22 -15.53 -7.93 4.68
CA TYR A 22 -14.40 -8.66 5.24
C TYR A 22 -13.17 -8.50 4.33
N ASP A 23 -12.13 -7.86 4.83
CA ASP A 23 -10.87 -7.69 4.11
C ASP A 23 -10.03 -8.96 4.23
N LYS A 24 -9.83 -9.67 3.13
CA LYS A 24 -8.87 -10.79 3.03
C LYS A 24 -7.56 -10.38 2.36
N LEU A 25 -7.55 -9.26 1.63
CA LEU A 25 -6.41 -8.79 0.85
C LEU A 25 -5.28 -8.29 1.75
N HIS A 26 -5.58 -7.83 2.97
CA HIS A 26 -4.54 -7.43 3.94
C HIS A 26 -3.44 -8.50 4.15
N SER A 27 -3.79 -9.78 4.01
CA SER A 27 -2.85 -10.90 4.14
C SER A 27 -1.80 -10.98 3.03
N THR A 28 -2.06 -10.38 1.87
CA THR A 28 -1.11 -10.28 0.74
C THR A 28 -0.21 -9.05 0.84
N SER A 29 -0.34 -8.27 1.91
CA SER A 29 0.48 -7.07 2.10
C SER A 29 1.94 -7.47 2.31
N ASN A 30 2.80 -7.02 1.41
CA ASN A 30 4.25 -7.11 1.57
C ASN A 30 4.83 -5.95 2.39
N VAL A 31 3.98 -5.06 2.93
CA VAL A 31 4.41 -3.99 3.83
C VAL A 31 4.80 -4.61 5.16
N LYS A 32 6.10 -4.83 5.32
CA LYS A 32 6.68 -5.54 6.48
C LYS A 32 6.53 -4.78 7.80
N ALA A 33 6.31 -3.47 7.77
CA ALA A 33 6.02 -2.68 8.96
C ALA A 33 5.26 -1.42 8.58
N LEU A 34 3.99 -1.34 8.99
CA LEU A 34 3.44 -0.03 9.33
C LEU A 34 4.22 0.45 10.57
N ASN A 35 4.38 1.75 10.76
CA ASN A 35 5.01 2.30 11.97
C ASN A 35 4.19 2.03 13.25
N CYS A 36 3.04 1.36 13.13
CA CYS A 36 2.19 0.93 14.22
C CYS A 36 2.69 -0.40 14.84
N ARG A 37 2.60 -0.50 16.17
CA ARG A 37 2.85 -1.72 16.96
C ARG A 37 1.56 -2.18 17.66
N LEU A 38 1.57 -3.39 18.24
CA LEU A 38 0.42 -3.93 18.98
C LEU A 38 -0.11 -2.99 20.09
N THR A 39 0.76 -2.15 20.65
CA THR A 39 0.44 -1.25 21.76
C THR A 39 0.35 0.23 21.35
N ILE A 40 0.82 0.61 20.16
CA ILE A 40 0.94 2.02 19.74
C ILE A 40 0.53 2.16 18.28
N CYS A 41 -0.43 3.03 17.99
CA CYS A 41 -0.83 3.40 16.64
C CYS A 41 -0.22 4.76 16.27
N THR A 42 0.52 4.82 15.16
CA THR A 42 1.17 6.04 14.63
C THR A 42 0.60 6.45 13.27
N ALA A 43 -0.62 6.00 12.95
CA ALA A 43 -1.24 6.22 11.63
C ALA A 43 -1.46 7.70 11.27
N ASN A 44 -1.46 8.60 12.25
CA ASN A 44 -1.56 10.04 12.06
C ASN A 44 -0.21 10.73 11.81
N HIS A 45 0.91 10.00 11.93
CA HIS A 45 2.22 10.54 11.69
C HIS A 45 2.44 10.72 10.18
N MET A 46 2.56 11.98 9.75
CA MET A 46 2.95 12.31 8.39
C MET A 46 4.47 12.27 8.32
N ASN A 47 5.02 11.48 7.40
CA ASN A 47 6.46 11.50 7.13
C ASN A 47 6.87 12.93 6.78
N THR A 48 7.94 13.39 7.42
CA THR A 48 8.50 14.72 7.21
C THR A 48 9.22 14.81 5.87
N TYR A 49 9.42 16.03 5.39
CA TYR A 49 10.20 16.29 4.18
C TYR A 49 11.63 15.74 4.27
N GLU A 50 12.24 15.79 5.47
CA GLU A 50 13.59 15.29 5.72
C GLU A 50 13.69 13.77 5.61
N GLU A 51 12.72 13.03 6.17
CA GLU A 51 12.64 11.57 6.03
C GLU A 51 12.42 11.14 4.58
N HIS A 52 11.64 11.91 3.82
CA HIS A 52 11.47 11.69 2.39
C HIS A 52 12.78 11.88 1.62
N LEU A 53 13.53 12.95 1.91
CA LEU A 53 14.82 13.22 1.27
C LEU A 53 15.85 12.14 1.57
N ASN A 54 15.94 11.69 2.83
CA ASN A 54 16.84 10.61 3.23
C ASN A 54 16.52 9.32 2.46
N ARG A 55 15.23 8.97 2.36
CA ARG A 55 14.80 7.79 1.59
C ARG A 55 15.12 7.91 0.11
N CYS A 56 14.95 9.08 -0.49
CA CYS A 56 15.34 9.35 -1.87
C CYS A 56 16.84 9.17 -2.10
N SER A 57 17.68 9.61 -1.15
CA SER A 57 19.14 9.44 -1.20
C SER A 57 19.55 7.96 -1.17
N GLU A 58 19.00 7.19 -0.23
CA GLU A 58 19.24 5.76 -0.11
C GLU A 58 18.84 4.99 -1.38
N ILE A 59 17.68 5.32 -1.95
CA ILE A 59 17.20 4.66 -3.17
C ILE A 59 18.12 4.98 -4.35
N LYS A 60 18.62 6.21 -4.47
CA LYS A 60 19.59 6.57 -5.51
C LYS A 60 20.86 5.74 -5.41
N MET A 61 21.44 5.63 -4.20
CA MET A 61 22.63 4.80 -3.98
C MET A 61 22.38 3.33 -4.32
N GLN A 62 21.22 2.79 -3.94
CA GLN A 62 20.85 1.40 -4.27
C GLN A 62 20.63 1.18 -5.77
N ILE A 63 20.15 2.17 -6.51
CA ILE A 63 19.98 2.10 -7.97
C ILE A 63 21.34 2.18 -8.68
N GLU A 64 22.26 3.00 -8.16
CA GLU A 64 23.63 3.10 -8.69
C GLU A 64 24.43 1.81 -8.52
N ASP A 65 24.12 1.02 -7.48
CA ASP A 65 24.79 -0.24 -7.14
C ASP A 65 24.08 -1.49 -7.71
N ALA A 66 22.78 -1.40 -8.01
CA ALA A 66 22.01 -2.51 -8.53
C ALA A 66 21.91 -2.48 -10.07
N ASP A 67 22.47 -3.50 -10.74
CA ASP A 67 22.16 -3.80 -12.13
C ASP A 67 20.69 -4.26 -12.23
N GLY A 68 19.80 -3.31 -12.55
CA GLY A 68 18.36 -3.51 -12.63
C GLY A 68 17.90 -4.34 -13.84
N TYR A 69 16.59 -4.37 -14.07
CA TYR A 69 15.99 -5.03 -15.24
C TYR A 69 15.06 -4.09 -15.99
N ILE A 70 14.98 -4.25 -17.32
CA ILE A 70 14.08 -3.44 -18.16
C ILE A 70 12.71 -4.11 -18.20
N THR A 71 11.67 -3.38 -17.79
CA THR A 71 10.28 -3.83 -17.90
C THR A 71 9.75 -3.64 -19.31
N LYS A 72 8.90 -4.55 -19.79
CA LYS A 72 8.20 -4.38 -21.06
C LYS A 72 7.12 -3.32 -20.91
N THR A 73 6.74 -2.64 -22.00
CA THR A 73 5.69 -1.61 -21.99
C THR A 73 4.37 -2.09 -21.37
N LYS A 74 3.98 -3.36 -21.58
CA LYS A 74 2.76 -3.95 -20.99
C LYS A 74 2.87 -4.08 -19.47
N GLU A 75 4.03 -4.51 -18.98
CA GLU A 75 4.31 -4.71 -17.55
C GLU A 75 4.39 -3.35 -16.85
N LEU A 76 5.03 -2.37 -17.47
CA LEU A 76 5.10 -1.00 -16.96
C LEU A 76 3.70 -0.37 -16.84
N LYS A 77 2.88 -0.47 -17.89
CA LYS A 77 1.49 0.04 -17.89
C LYS A 77 0.66 -0.61 -16.79
N TYR A 78 0.74 -1.94 -16.66
CA TYR A 78 0.06 -2.67 -15.60
C TYR A 78 0.54 -2.23 -14.21
N GLY A 79 1.86 -2.12 -14.01
CA GLY A 79 2.47 -1.70 -12.76
C GLY A 79 1.99 -0.33 -12.30
N ALA A 80 1.98 0.66 -13.21
CA ALA A 80 1.49 2.01 -12.93
C ALA A 80 0.02 2.04 -12.51
N THR A 81 -0.85 1.35 -13.28
CA THR A 81 -2.28 1.25 -12.97
C THR A 81 -2.56 0.57 -11.63
N VAL A 82 -1.83 -0.51 -11.30
CA VAL A 82 -1.97 -1.19 -10.02
C VAL A 82 -1.40 -0.35 -8.87
N ALA A 83 -0.32 0.40 -9.10
CA ALA A 83 0.23 1.32 -8.10
C ALA A 83 -0.80 2.40 -7.72
N TRP A 84 -1.50 3.01 -8.68
CA TRP A 84 -2.57 3.96 -8.36
C TRP A 84 -3.71 3.29 -7.56
N ARG A 85 -4.17 2.12 -8.01
CA ARG A 85 -5.21 1.34 -7.29
C ARG A 85 -4.81 1.01 -5.84
N ASN A 86 -3.53 0.83 -5.57
CA ASN A 86 -3.04 0.42 -4.27
C ASN A 86 -2.61 1.60 -3.37
N ALA A 87 -2.68 2.85 -3.83
CA ALA A 87 -2.23 4.03 -3.07
C ALA A 87 -3.28 4.50 -2.03
N PRO A 88 -3.18 4.15 -0.73
CA PRO A 88 -4.28 4.23 0.25
C PRO A 88 -4.80 5.65 0.52
N SER A 89 -3.99 6.68 0.31
CA SER A 89 -4.36 8.09 0.54
C SER A 89 -5.09 8.75 -0.64
N CYS A 90 -5.15 8.13 -1.82
CA CYS A 90 -5.79 8.73 -2.99
C CYS A 90 -7.32 8.50 -3.02
N PRO A 91 -8.18 9.52 -2.85
CA PRO A 91 -9.64 9.33 -2.98
C PRO A 91 -10.07 9.02 -4.43
N GLY A 92 -9.27 9.43 -5.42
CA GLY A 92 -9.57 9.30 -6.85
C GLY A 92 -9.43 7.88 -7.43
N ARG A 93 -9.12 6.87 -6.61
CA ARG A 93 -8.85 5.50 -7.07
C ARG A 93 -10.02 4.82 -7.78
N ILE A 94 -11.25 5.34 -7.69
CA ILE A 94 -12.36 4.81 -8.49
C ILE A 94 -12.10 4.91 -10.00
N GLN A 95 -11.24 5.84 -10.44
CA GLN A 95 -10.85 6.02 -11.83
C GLN A 95 -9.62 5.21 -12.24
N TRP A 96 -9.09 4.32 -11.40
CA TRP A 96 -7.79 3.67 -11.61
C TRP A 96 -7.60 2.99 -12.98
N LYS A 97 -8.67 2.47 -13.59
CA LYS A 97 -8.61 1.84 -14.92
C LYS A 97 -8.54 2.81 -16.10
N LYS A 98 -8.74 4.11 -15.86
CA LYS A 98 -8.73 5.16 -16.90
C LYS A 98 -7.35 5.80 -17.08
N ASP A 99 -6.34 5.26 -16.41
CA ASP A 99 -4.96 5.72 -16.57
C ASP A 99 -4.52 5.68 -18.03
N LYS A 100 -4.06 6.83 -18.51
CA LYS A 100 -3.30 6.94 -19.75
C LYS A 100 -1.83 6.98 -19.36
N CYS A 101 -1.22 5.80 -19.18
CA CYS A 101 0.23 5.71 -19.20
C CYS A 101 0.71 6.11 -20.61
N ILE A 102 1.26 7.33 -20.71
CA ILE A 102 1.90 7.88 -21.91
C ILE A 102 3.25 7.19 -22.10
#